data_AF-A0A1G8XU10-F1
#
_entry.id   AF-A0A1G8XU10-F1
#
_cell.length_a   1.000
_cell.length_b   1.000
_cell.length_c   1.000
_cell.angle_alpha   90.00
_cell.angle_beta   90.00
_cell.angle_gamma   90.00
#
_symmetry.space_group_name_H-M   'P 1'
#
loop_
_entity.id
_entity.type
_entity.pdbx_description
1 polymer ?
#
loop_
_entity_poly.entity_id
_entity_poly.type
_entity_poly.pdbx_seq_one_letter_code
_entity_poly.pdbx_strand_id
1 'polypeptide(L)'
;MAKSGGHALATAALCVSVLVVVAVLGAVAGFASPVIALVAVLAAPCGLVLTYDLLRRREDAAEERRLLARERDHVRRTVDFVADPDLTEEERLVVIDSFVPWLGVRADRAVLTERLVLVRELPPPARALLERARRAVTSVYASLAMRHRMLDGLANEVVLPRQIWEIAVLLRTQASLQEEQDRARHGLVTPELEAVLEPQQEALRRSLAAVTSRVESLERYARRVQEADAALRAREALDNNHKYRALLARTHDQDAVRALEAQGEALEETLARSVREAVEAGRTLAL
;
A
#
# COMPACT_ATOMS: atom_id res chain seq x y z
N MET A 1 -33.57 -7.32 -23.04
CA MET A 1 -34.11 -8.23 -24.08
C MET A 1 -33.35 -8.12 -25.42
N ALA A 2 -32.01 -7.97 -25.42
CA ALA A 2 -31.21 -7.82 -26.65
C ALA A 2 -30.06 -8.86 -26.81
N LYS A 3 -30.04 -9.92 -25.98
CA LYS A 3 -28.98 -10.96 -26.01
C LYS A 3 -29.27 -12.15 -26.95
N SER A 4 -30.45 -12.24 -27.56
CA SER A 4 -30.83 -13.38 -28.43
C SER A 4 -30.31 -13.27 -29.87
N GLY A 5 -30.00 -12.08 -30.38
CA GLY A 5 -29.60 -11.87 -31.78
C GLY A 5 -28.19 -12.39 -32.12
N GLY A 6 -27.27 -12.39 -31.16
CA GLY A 6 -25.89 -12.85 -31.38
C GLY A 6 -25.78 -14.36 -31.64
N HIS A 7 -26.67 -15.15 -31.05
CA HIS A 7 -26.67 -16.61 -31.20
C HIS A 7 -27.09 -17.05 -32.61
N ALA A 8 -27.97 -16.30 -33.27
CA ALA A 8 -28.47 -16.60 -34.62
C ALA A 8 -27.41 -16.29 -35.72
N LEU A 9 -26.66 -15.19 -35.56
CA LEU A 9 -25.59 -14.85 -36.49
C LEU A 9 -24.39 -15.80 -36.36
N ALA A 10 -24.05 -16.23 -35.15
CA ALA A 10 -22.98 -17.20 -34.92
C ALA A 10 -23.30 -18.57 -35.51
N THR A 11 -24.56 -19.02 -35.44
CA THR A 11 -25.00 -20.29 -36.07
C THR A 11 -25.01 -20.20 -37.59
N ALA A 12 -25.45 -19.08 -38.17
CA ALA A 12 -25.41 -18.89 -39.61
C ALA A 12 -23.97 -18.89 -40.16
N ALA A 13 -23.04 -18.20 -39.50
CA ALA A 13 -21.63 -18.18 -39.89
C ALA A 13 -20.97 -19.57 -39.77
N LEU A 14 -21.34 -20.34 -38.72
CA LEU A 14 -20.90 -21.73 -38.56
C LEU A 14 -21.33 -22.59 -39.74
N CYS A 15 -22.61 -22.54 -40.12
CA CYS A 15 -23.14 -23.29 -41.26
C CYS A 15 -22.44 -22.95 -42.57
N VAL A 16 -22.17 -21.66 -42.84
CA VAL A 16 -21.44 -21.24 -44.04
C VAL A 16 -20.00 -21.73 -44.02
N SER A 17 -19.31 -21.65 -42.89
CA SER A 17 -17.92 -22.12 -42.77
C SER A 17 -17.80 -23.64 -42.98
N VAL A 18 -18.73 -24.42 -42.43
CA VAL A 18 -18.79 -25.87 -42.65
C VAL A 18 -19.04 -26.17 -44.12
N LEU A 19 -20.01 -25.50 -44.76
CA LEU A 19 -20.30 -25.67 -46.19
C LEU A 19 -19.09 -25.37 -47.08
N VAL A 20 -18.35 -24.30 -46.80
CA VAL A 20 -17.14 -23.94 -47.56
C VAL A 20 -16.03 -24.97 -47.36
N VAL A 21 -15.81 -25.45 -46.14
CA VAL A 21 -14.80 -26.48 -45.83
C VAL A 21 -15.15 -27.81 -46.51
N VAL A 22 -16.43 -28.23 -46.49
CA VAL A 22 -16.93 -29.41 -47.22
C VAL A 22 -16.64 -29.26 -48.72
N ALA A 23 -16.98 -28.09 -49.30
CA ALA A 23 -16.84 -27.83 -50.72
C ALA A 23 -15.37 -27.83 -51.17
N VAL A 24 -14.47 -27.23 -50.38
CA VAL A 24 -13.04 -27.18 -50.68
C VAL A 24 -12.38 -28.55 -50.51
N LEU A 25 -12.69 -29.29 -49.44
CA LEU A 25 -12.20 -30.67 -49.26
C LEU A 25 -12.69 -31.61 -50.36
N GLY A 26 -13.94 -31.47 -50.79
CA GLY A 26 -14.50 -32.22 -51.91
C GLY A 26 -13.79 -31.92 -53.24
N ALA A 27 -13.41 -30.66 -53.46
CA ALA A 27 -12.73 -30.23 -54.69
C ALA A 27 -11.25 -30.65 -54.75
N VAL A 28 -10.55 -30.68 -53.61
CA VAL A 28 -9.08 -30.90 -53.57
C VAL A 28 -8.71 -32.37 -53.38
N ALA A 29 -9.48 -33.14 -52.59
CA ALA A 29 -9.04 -34.48 -52.17
C ALA A 29 -9.50 -35.63 -53.08
N GLY A 30 -10.31 -35.37 -54.11
CA GLY A 30 -10.76 -36.38 -55.06
C GLY A 30 -11.25 -37.68 -54.41
N PHE A 31 -12.35 -37.64 -53.65
CA PHE A 31 -13.13 -38.79 -53.11
C PHE A 31 -12.37 -40.04 -52.60
N ALA A 32 -11.11 -39.96 -52.18
CA ALA A 32 -10.35 -41.16 -51.80
C ALA A 32 -10.71 -41.72 -50.40
N SER A 33 -11.48 -40.99 -49.58
CA SER A 33 -12.20 -41.60 -48.45
C SER A 33 -13.35 -40.70 -47.98
N PRO A 34 -14.61 -41.01 -48.34
CA PRO A 34 -15.77 -40.25 -47.89
C PRO A 34 -15.90 -40.23 -46.36
N VAL A 35 -15.30 -41.20 -45.68
CA VAL A 35 -15.24 -41.29 -44.21
C VAL A 35 -14.42 -40.15 -43.62
N ILE A 36 -13.25 -39.82 -44.21
CA ILE A 36 -12.39 -38.74 -43.70
C ILE A 36 -13.07 -37.38 -43.91
N ALA A 37 -13.70 -37.17 -45.07
CA ALA A 37 -14.47 -35.96 -45.34
C ALA A 37 -15.64 -35.82 -44.35
N LEU A 38 -16.41 -36.89 -44.11
CA LEU A 38 -17.51 -36.87 -43.14
C LEU A 38 -17.02 -36.57 -41.71
N VAL A 39 -15.92 -37.18 -41.29
CA VAL A 39 -15.32 -36.94 -39.96
C VAL A 39 -14.83 -35.49 -39.85
N ALA A 40 -14.18 -34.93 -40.87
CA ALA A 40 -13.72 -33.54 -40.86
C ALA A 40 -14.89 -32.55 -40.80
N VAL A 41 -15.98 -32.83 -41.52
CA VAL A 41 -17.21 -32.02 -41.55
C VAL A 41 -17.95 -32.07 -40.21
N LEU A 42 -17.94 -33.21 -39.52
CA LEU A 42 -18.51 -33.36 -38.18
C LEU A 42 -17.60 -32.80 -37.08
N ALA A 43 -16.28 -32.85 -37.25
CA ALA A 43 -15.31 -32.36 -36.27
C ALA A 43 -15.13 -30.83 -36.31
N ALA A 44 -15.24 -30.21 -37.50
CA ALA A 44 -15.13 -28.76 -37.68
C ALA A 44 -16.06 -27.93 -36.77
N PRO A 45 -17.38 -28.21 -36.68
CA PRO A 45 -18.27 -27.45 -35.80
C PRO A 45 -17.95 -27.69 -34.32
N CYS A 46 -17.55 -28.90 -33.93
CA CYS A 46 -17.09 -29.19 -32.56
C CYS A 46 -15.84 -28.37 -32.20
N GLY A 47 -14.86 -28.31 -33.10
CA GLY A 47 -13.65 -27.49 -32.92
C GLY A 47 -13.97 -26.00 -32.77
N LEU A 48 -14.92 -25.49 -33.55
CA LEU A 48 -15.33 -24.08 -33.48
C LEU A 48 -16.12 -23.75 -32.21
N VAL A 49 -17.00 -24.65 -31.75
CA VAL A 49 -17.70 -24.48 -30.47
C VAL A 49 -16.72 -24.48 -29.30
N LEU A 50 -15.72 -25.38 -29.32
CA LEU A 50 -14.68 -25.43 -28.28
C LEU A 50 -13.80 -24.17 -28.29
N THR A 51 -13.37 -23.68 -29.46
CA THR A 51 -12.57 -22.45 -29.52
C THR A 51 -13.37 -21.22 -29.11
N TYR A 52 -14.66 -21.14 -29.51
CA TYR A 52 -15.55 -20.08 -29.07
C TYR A 52 -15.79 -20.11 -27.56
N ASP A 53 -16.04 -21.29 -26.96
CA ASP A 53 -16.21 -21.43 -25.51
C ASP A 53 -14.92 -21.09 -24.76
N LEU A 54 -13.75 -21.48 -25.27
CA LEU A 54 -12.46 -21.09 -24.71
C LEU A 54 -12.21 -19.58 -24.79
N LEU A 55 -12.53 -18.94 -25.92
CA LEU A 55 -12.43 -17.49 -26.07
C LEU A 55 -13.39 -16.77 -25.13
N ARG A 56 -14.63 -17.23 -25.03
CA ARG A 56 -15.64 -16.65 -24.16
C ARG A 56 -15.27 -16.80 -22.69
N ARG A 57 -14.82 -17.97 -22.25
CA ARG A 57 -14.28 -18.18 -20.89
C ARG A 57 -13.07 -17.28 -20.61
N ARG A 58 -12.23 -17.00 -21.61
CA ARG A 58 -11.09 -16.07 -21.46
C ARG A 58 -11.56 -14.62 -21.33
N GLU A 59 -12.56 -14.21 -22.10
CA GLU A 59 -13.17 -12.87 -22.01
C GLU A 59 -13.86 -12.67 -20.66
N ASP A 60 -14.69 -13.63 -20.24
CA ASP A 60 -15.37 -13.62 -18.95
C ASP A 60 -14.35 -13.56 -17.80
N ALA A 61 -13.28 -14.37 -17.87
CA ALA A 61 -12.21 -14.34 -16.87
C ALA A 61 -11.41 -13.02 -16.89
N ALA A 62 -11.24 -12.39 -18.06
CA ALA A 62 -10.57 -11.10 -18.16
C ALA A 62 -11.43 -9.96 -17.61
N GLU A 63 -12.75 -10.01 -17.83
CA GLU A 63 -13.71 -9.07 -17.26
C GLU A 63 -13.77 -9.21 -15.74
N GLU A 64 -13.84 -10.43 -15.22
CA GLU A 64 -13.79 -10.70 -13.78
C GLU A 64 -12.52 -10.16 -13.12
N ARG A 65 -11.34 -10.37 -13.74
CA ARG A 65 -10.07 -9.79 -13.25
C ARG A 65 -10.10 -8.26 -13.22
N ARG A 66 -10.71 -7.61 -14.21
CA ARG A 66 -10.84 -6.14 -14.25
C ARG A 66 -11.77 -5.65 -13.15
N LEU A 67 -12.88 -6.33 -12.92
CA LEU A 67 -13.82 -6.02 -11.84
C LEU A 67 -13.13 -6.18 -10.49
N LEU A 68 -12.45 -7.30 -10.26
CA LEU A 68 -11.67 -7.54 -9.04
C LEU A 68 -10.59 -6.47 -8.81
N ALA A 69 -9.87 -6.07 -9.86
CA ALA A 69 -8.88 -5.00 -9.74
C ALA A 69 -9.51 -3.66 -9.33
N ARG A 70 -10.69 -3.32 -9.86
CA ARG A 70 -11.44 -2.12 -9.47
C ARG A 70 -11.93 -2.19 -8.03
N GLU A 71 -12.46 -3.34 -7.61
CA GLU A 71 -12.91 -3.56 -6.24
C GLU A 71 -11.74 -3.49 -5.24
N ARG A 72 -10.61 -4.14 -5.54
CA ARG A 72 -9.40 -4.05 -4.72
C ARG A 72 -8.92 -2.60 -4.57
N ASP A 73 -8.92 -1.83 -5.65
CA ASP A 73 -8.56 -0.41 -5.63
C ASP A 73 -9.59 0.42 -4.85
N HIS A 74 -10.89 0.10 -4.95
CA HIS A 74 -11.93 0.70 -4.13
C HIS A 74 -11.70 0.42 -2.64
N VAL A 75 -11.47 -0.83 -2.24
CA VAL A 75 -11.17 -1.24 -0.85
C VAL A 75 -9.94 -0.51 -0.32
N ARG A 76 -8.85 -0.42 -1.10
CA ARG A 76 -7.63 0.30 -0.72
C ARG A 76 -7.87 1.79 -0.42
N ARG A 77 -8.90 2.40 -1.01
CA ARG A 77 -9.25 3.81 -0.81
C ARG A 77 -10.26 4.03 0.31
N THR A 78 -11.15 3.07 0.55
CA THR A 78 -12.27 3.24 1.48
C THR A 78 -12.03 2.59 2.84
N VAL A 79 -11.31 1.47 2.89
CA VAL A 79 -11.05 0.75 4.13
C VAL A 79 -9.73 1.22 4.71
N ASP A 80 -9.81 1.93 5.83
CA ASP A 80 -8.63 2.35 6.57
C ASP A 80 -8.18 1.26 7.54
N PHE A 81 -7.06 0.63 7.21
CA PHE A 81 -6.46 -0.46 7.98
C PHE A 81 -4.95 -0.36 8.01
N VAL A 82 -4.36 -0.90 9.07
CA VAL A 82 -2.92 -1.13 9.18
C VAL A 82 -2.71 -2.63 9.10
N ALA A 83 -1.84 -3.07 8.21
CA ALA A 83 -1.50 -4.48 8.02
C ALA A 83 -0.07 -4.74 8.44
N ASP A 84 0.20 -5.96 8.90
CA ASP A 84 1.54 -6.42 9.22
C ASP A 84 2.49 -6.22 8.03
N PRO A 85 3.63 -5.52 8.21
CA PRO A 85 4.60 -5.30 7.13
C PRO A 85 5.20 -6.60 6.59
N ASP A 86 5.21 -7.68 7.37
CA ASP A 86 5.77 -8.97 6.96
C ASP A 86 4.81 -9.81 6.11
N LEU A 87 3.63 -9.26 5.75
CA LEU A 87 2.74 -9.90 4.81
C LEU A 87 3.35 -9.91 3.41
N THR A 88 3.40 -11.10 2.82
CA THR A 88 3.68 -11.27 1.40
C THR A 88 2.64 -10.55 0.54
N GLU A 89 2.97 -10.28 -0.73
CA GLU A 89 2.01 -9.65 -1.64
C GLU A 89 0.74 -10.47 -1.81
N GLU A 90 0.87 -11.81 -1.86
CA GLU A 90 -0.26 -12.74 -1.94
C GLU A 90 -1.15 -12.65 -0.71
N GLU A 91 -0.59 -12.73 0.50
CA GLU A 91 -1.35 -12.60 1.74
C GLU A 91 -2.04 -11.23 1.84
N ARG A 92 -1.35 -10.15 1.43
CA ARG A 92 -1.92 -8.80 1.40
C ARG A 92 -3.10 -8.70 0.44
N LEU A 93 -3.05 -9.38 -0.70
CA LEU A 93 -4.19 -9.48 -1.62
C LEU A 93 -5.34 -10.26 -0.98
N VAL A 94 -5.06 -11.35 -0.25
CA VAL A 94 -6.11 -12.09 0.49
C VAL A 94 -6.78 -11.20 1.55
N VAL A 95 -5.99 -10.39 2.27
CA VAL A 95 -6.52 -9.40 3.22
C VAL A 95 -7.47 -8.42 2.51
N ILE A 96 -7.06 -7.85 1.37
CA ILE A 96 -7.90 -6.92 0.61
C ILE A 96 -9.17 -7.62 0.10
N ASP A 97 -9.02 -8.82 -0.45
CA ASP A 97 -10.12 -9.63 -0.99
C ASP A 97 -11.15 -9.98 0.09
N SER A 98 -10.73 -10.08 1.36
CA SER A 98 -11.64 -10.33 2.49
C SER A 98 -12.66 -9.22 2.74
N PHE A 99 -12.43 -8.01 2.19
CA PHE A 99 -13.38 -6.90 2.24
C PHE A 99 -14.32 -6.85 1.04
N VAL A 100 -14.11 -7.68 0.02
CA VAL A 100 -14.94 -7.73 -1.19
C VAL A 100 -16.14 -8.66 -0.92
N PRO A 101 -17.38 -8.13 -0.82
CA PRO A 101 -18.50 -8.91 -0.28
C PRO A 101 -18.86 -10.16 -1.08
N TRP A 102 -18.70 -10.12 -2.40
CA TRP A 102 -19.10 -11.19 -3.32
C TRP A 102 -18.06 -12.31 -3.45
N LEU A 103 -16.84 -12.13 -2.95
CA LEU A 103 -15.81 -13.18 -2.90
C LEU A 103 -16.05 -14.22 -1.80
N GLY A 104 -17.01 -13.97 -0.91
CA GLY A 104 -17.35 -14.85 0.20
C GLY A 104 -16.30 -14.84 1.32
N VAL A 105 -16.68 -15.40 2.47
CA VAL A 105 -15.77 -15.54 3.62
C VAL A 105 -14.86 -16.74 3.38
N ARG A 106 -13.60 -16.49 2.97
CA ARG A 106 -12.57 -17.55 2.90
C ARG A 106 -12.15 -17.99 4.30
N ALA A 107 -11.87 -19.28 4.48
CA ALA A 107 -11.40 -19.86 5.75
C ALA A 107 -10.12 -19.18 6.28
N ASP A 108 -9.25 -18.69 5.38
CA ASP A 108 -8.02 -17.97 5.72
C ASP A 108 -8.25 -16.60 6.39
N ARG A 109 -9.51 -16.12 6.44
CA ARG A 109 -9.87 -14.81 7.02
C ARG A 109 -9.52 -14.71 8.51
N ALA A 110 -9.72 -15.78 9.29
CA ALA A 110 -9.49 -15.75 10.73
C ALA A 110 -8.00 -15.50 11.05
N VAL A 111 -7.11 -16.22 10.36
CA VAL A 111 -5.66 -16.11 10.54
C VAL A 111 -5.15 -14.71 10.15
N LEU A 112 -5.72 -14.13 9.10
CA LEU A 112 -5.34 -12.79 8.62
C LEU A 112 -5.93 -11.65 9.46
N THR A 113 -6.98 -11.89 10.24
CA THR A 113 -7.59 -10.87 11.10
C THR A 113 -6.65 -10.49 12.26
N GLU A 114 -5.84 -11.43 12.75
CA GLU A 114 -4.84 -11.14 13.79
C GLU A 114 -3.70 -10.24 13.27
N ARG A 115 -3.39 -10.35 11.97
CA ARG A 115 -2.35 -9.59 11.23
C ARG A 115 -2.88 -8.30 10.58
N LEU A 116 -4.06 -7.85 11.00
CA LEU A 116 -4.73 -6.64 10.52
C LEU A 116 -5.32 -5.83 11.69
N VAL A 117 -5.17 -4.52 11.66
CA VAL A 117 -5.87 -3.60 12.58
C VAL A 117 -6.75 -2.66 11.77
N LEU A 118 -8.07 -2.70 12.03
CA LEU A 118 -9.02 -1.77 11.45
C LEU A 118 -9.05 -0.47 12.26
N VAL A 119 -8.68 0.65 11.63
CA VAL A 119 -8.56 1.94 12.31
C VAL A 119 -9.90 2.43 12.87
N ARG A 120 -10.99 2.09 12.18
CA ARG A 120 -12.37 2.41 12.61
C ARG A 120 -12.80 1.70 13.89
N GLU A 121 -12.20 0.57 14.22
CA GLU A 121 -12.51 -0.21 15.43
C GLU A 121 -11.75 0.32 16.65
N LEU A 122 -10.68 1.10 16.43
CA LEU A 122 -9.98 1.75 17.52
C LEU A 122 -10.85 2.85 18.15
N PRO A 123 -10.84 2.98 19.49
CA PRO A 123 -11.53 4.07 20.17
C PRO A 123 -10.92 5.42 19.76
N PRO A 124 -11.68 6.53 19.83
CA PRO A 124 -11.23 7.85 19.37
C PRO A 124 -9.84 8.29 19.86
N PRO A 125 -9.45 8.16 21.15
CA PRO A 125 -8.11 8.55 21.60
C PRO A 125 -7.00 7.70 20.98
N ALA A 126 -7.21 6.38 20.85
CA ALA A 126 -6.25 5.49 20.20
C ALA A 126 -6.08 5.84 18.71
N ARG A 127 -7.19 6.12 18.02
CA ARG A 127 -7.16 6.57 16.63
C ARG A 127 -6.35 7.86 16.45
N ALA A 128 -6.53 8.82 17.34
CA ALA A 128 -5.78 10.07 17.30
C ALA A 128 -4.26 9.87 17.45
N LEU A 129 -3.83 8.94 18.31
CA LEU A 129 -2.41 8.58 18.47
C LEU A 129 -1.85 7.90 17.21
N LEU A 130 -2.59 6.96 16.62
CA LEU A 130 -2.18 6.31 15.38
C LEU A 130 -2.06 7.32 14.23
N GLU A 131 -3.01 8.25 14.11
CA GLU A 131 -2.97 9.31 13.09
C GLU A 131 -1.80 10.28 13.27
N ARG A 132 -1.37 10.56 14.50
CA ARG A 132 -0.14 11.32 14.76
C ARG A 132 1.08 10.59 14.21
N ALA A 133 1.21 9.29 14.50
CA ALA A 133 2.31 8.47 14.00
C ALA A 133 2.32 8.39 12.46
N ARG A 134 1.16 8.13 11.84
CA ARG A 134 1.01 8.08 10.37
C ARG A 134 1.37 9.39 9.70
N ARG A 135 0.98 10.53 10.28
CA ARG A 135 1.36 11.86 9.77
C ARG A 135 2.86 12.10 9.86
N ALA A 136 3.49 11.75 10.97
CA ALA A 136 4.94 11.85 11.12
C ALA A 136 5.66 11.03 10.04
N VAL A 137 5.30 9.75 9.87
CA VAL A 137 5.88 8.87 8.85
C VAL A 137 5.61 9.37 7.42
N THR A 138 4.39 9.80 7.13
CA THR A 138 4.04 10.38 5.82
C THR A 138 4.91 11.60 5.51
N SER A 139 5.16 12.47 6.50
CA SER A 139 6.00 13.65 6.29
C SER A 139 7.46 13.30 5.99
N VAL A 140 7.98 12.20 6.57
CA VAL A 140 9.32 11.68 6.25
C VAL A 140 9.37 11.17 4.81
N TYR A 141 8.41 10.34 4.38
CA TYR A 141 8.36 9.85 3.00
C TYR A 141 8.17 10.96 1.96
N ALA A 142 7.44 12.02 2.32
CA ALA A 142 7.21 13.17 1.44
C ALA A 142 8.43 14.10 1.30
N SER A 143 9.42 13.99 2.19
CA SER A 143 10.57 14.90 2.28
C SER A 143 11.48 14.85 1.05
N LEU A 144 12.15 15.97 0.75
CA LEU A 144 13.18 16.03 -0.29
C LEU A 144 14.42 15.23 0.10
N ALA A 145 14.80 15.25 1.37
CA ALA A 145 15.91 14.48 1.91
C ALA A 145 15.73 12.96 1.66
N MET A 146 14.50 12.44 1.82
CA MET A 146 14.18 11.05 1.45
C MET A 146 14.33 10.82 -0.06
N ARG A 147 13.76 11.70 -0.89
CA ARG A 147 13.83 11.57 -2.36
C ARG A 147 15.26 11.60 -2.90
N HIS A 148 16.10 12.46 -2.33
CA HIS A 148 17.51 12.60 -2.66
C HIS A 148 18.40 11.54 -1.98
N ARG A 149 17.82 10.55 -1.28
CA ARG A 149 18.52 9.46 -0.60
C ARG A 149 19.58 9.95 0.41
N MET A 150 19.33 11.09 1.03
CA MET A 150 20.19 11.64 2.10
C MET A 150 19.93 10.97 3.44
N LEU A 151 18.79 10.31 3.58
CA LEU A 151 18.42 9.48 4.72
C LEU A 151 18.69 8.00 4.41
N ASP A 152 18.72 7.17 5.45
CA ASP A 152 18.80 5.71 5.30
C ASP A 152 17.47 5.14 4.78
N GLY A 153 17.27 5.22 3.46
CA GLY A 153 16.01 4.84 2.81
C GLY A 153 15.62 3.38 3.05
N LEU A 154 16.59 2.46 2.95
CA LEU A 154 16.35 1.02 3.17
C LEU A 154 15.93 0.74 4.60
N ALA A 155 16.60 1.35 5.59
CA ALA A 155 16.18 1.21 6.98
C ALA A 155 14.78 1.80 7.20
N ASN A 156 14.49 2.98 6.63
CA ASN A 156 13.18 3.61 6.76
C ASN A 156 12.03 2.81 6.13
N GLU A 157 12.26 2.12 5.02
CA GLU A 157 11.27 1.26 4.34
C GLU A 157 10.86 0.05 5.20
N VAL A 158 11.74 -0.40 6.11
CA VAL A 158 11.45 -1.53 7.01
C VAL A 158 10.98 -1.04 8.38
N VAL A 159 11.69 -0.10 8.98
CA VAL A 159 11.46 0.37 10.35
C VAL A 159 10.16 1.14 10.44
N LEU A 160 9.87 2.10 9.55
CA LEU A 160 8.69 2.96 9.71
C LEU A 160 7.36 2.19 9.58
N PRO A 161 7.16 1.30 8.60
CA PRO A 161 5.96 0.47 8.55
C PRO A 161 5.82 -0.44 9.77
N ARG A 162 6.93 -1.01 10.25
CA ARG A 162 6.96 -1.80 11.49
C ARG A 162 6.52 -1.01 12.70
N GLN A 163 7.02 0.21 12.86
CA GLN A 163 6.64 1.10 13.97
C GLN A 163 5.14 1.41 13.96
N ILE A 164 4.56 1.70 12.79
CA ILE A 164 3.12 1.95 12.66
C ILE A 164 2.30 0.71 13.00
N TRP A 165 2.72 -0.47 12.52
CA TRP A 165 2.06 -1.73 12.82
C TRP A 165 2.06 -2.04 14.32
N GLU A 166 3.23 -1.97 14.98
CA GLU A 166 3.33 -2.26 16.40
C GLU A 166 2.53 -1.29 17.27
N ILE A 167 2.51 0.01 16.91
CA ILE A 167 1.65 1.00 17.55
C ILE A 167 0.17 0.61 17.38
N ALA A 168 -0.25 0.26 16.17
CA ALA A 168 -1.65 -0.10 15.90
C ALA A 168 -2.08 -1.35 16.68
N VAL A 169 -1.23 -2.38 16.74
CA VAL A 169 -1.50 -3.62 17.49
C VAL A 169 -1.60 -3.33 18.98
N LEU A 170 -0.65 -2.58 19.56
CA LEU A 170 -0.68 -2.22 20.98
C LEU A 170 -1.95 -1.46 21.32
N LEU A 171 -2.34 -0.48 20.50
CA LEU A 171 -3.57 0.29 20.70
C LEU A 171 -4.82 -0.57 20.63
N ARG A 172 -4.89 -1.53 19.69
CA ARG A 172 -5.99 -2.51 19.60
C ARG A 172 -6.06 -3.37 20.86
N THR A 173 -4.93 -3.92 21.29
CA THR A 173 -4.85 -4.76 22.50
C THR A 173 -5.27 -3.98 23.74
N GLN A 174 -4.81 -2.73 23.88
CA GLN A 174 -5.21 -1.86 24.99
C GLN A 174 -6.71 -1.58 25.00
N ALA A 175 -7.30 -1.29 23.83
CA ALA A 175 -8.73 -1.05 23.71
C ALA A 175 -9.55 -2.29 24.12
N SER A 176 -9.15 -3.49 23.68
CA SER A 176 -9.80 -4.76 24.06
C SER A 176 -9.73 -4.99 25.58
N LEU A 177 -8.55 -4.80 26.18
CA LEU A 177 -8.37 -5.00 27.62
C LEU A 177 -9.15 -3.97 28.45
N GLN A 178 -9.23 -2.72 28.00
CA GLN A 178 -10.06 -1.70 28.64
C GLN A 178 -11.54 -2.09 28.60
N GLU A 179 -12.03 -2.55 27.44
CA GLU A 179 -13.41 -3.00 27.31
C GLU A 179 -13.73 -4.22 28.20
N GLU A 180 -12.79 -5.15 28.33
CA GLU A 180 -12.91 -6.30 29.25
C GLU A 180 -12.99 -5.86 30.72
N GLN A 181 -12.15 -4.90 31.13
CA GLN A 181 -12.18 -4.35 32.48
C GLN A 181 -13.48 -3.58 32.76
N ASP A 182 -13.94 -2.79 31.79
CA ASP A 182 -15.21 -2.09 31.90
C ASP A 182 -16.34 -3.11 32.04
N ARG A 183 -16.39 -4.15 31.21
CA ARG A 183 -17.37 -5.24 31.33
C ARG A 183 -17.33 -5.94 32.70
N ALA A 184 -16.14 -6.20 33.25
CA ALA A 184 -16.00 -6.79 34.58
C ALA A 184 -16.58 -5.89 35.69
N ARG A 185 -16.47 -4.57 35.55
CA ARG A 185 -16.99 -3.57 36.50
C ARG A 185 -18.51 -3.36 36.43
N HIS A 186 -19.16 -3.68 35.32
CA HIS A 186 -20.61 -3.47 35.14
C HIS A 186 -21.50 -4.37 36.03
N GLY A 187 -20.95 -5.43 36.63
CA GLY A 187 -21.71 -6.37 37.48
C GLY A 187 -21.80 -5.93 38.95
N LEU A 188 -20.69 -6.08 39.69
CA LEU A 188 -20.58 -5.70 41.10
C LEU A 188 -19.14 -5.27 41.40
N VAL A 189 -18.94 -4.00 41.73
CA VAL A 189 -17.63 -3.47 42.11
C VAL A 189 -17.40 -3.76 43.58
N THR A 190 -16.64 -4.81 43.91
CA THR A 190 -16.20 -5.07 45.29
C THR A 190 -14.81 -4.50 45.54
N PRO A 191 -14.46 -4.17 46.79
CA PRO A 191 -13.10 -3.73 47.14
C PRO A 191 -12.02 -4.75 46.73
N GLU A 192 -12.32 -6.04 46.82
CA GLU A 192 -11.41 -7.11 46.40
C GLU A 192 -11.20 -7.13 44.89
N LEU A 193 -12.25 -6.87 44.10
CA LEU A 193 -12.15 -6.75 42.65
C LEU A 193 -11.31 -5.52 42.25
N GLU A 194 -11.54 -4.36 42.88
CA GLU A 194 -10.74 -3.16 42.62
C GLU A 194 -9.26 -3.36 42.97
N ALA A 195 -8.95 -4.06 44.07
CA ALA A 195 -7.57 -4.40 44.43
C ALA A 195 -6.88 -5.29 43.38
N VAL A 196 -7.63 -6.15 42.67
CA VAL A 196 -7.11 -6.97 41.56
C VAL A 196 -6.98 -6.17 40.28
N LEU A 197 -7.88 -5.21 40.02
CA LEU A 197 -7.89 -4.40 38.81
C LEU A 197 -6.88 -3.25 38.86
N GLU A 198 -6.50 -2.74 40.03
CA GLU A 198 -5.57 -1.61 40.16
C GLU A 198 -4.21 -1.88 39.48
N PRO A 199 -3.50 -3.00 39.73
CA PRO A 199 -2.25 -3.29 39.03
C PRO A 199 -2.41 -3.41 37.51
N GLN A 200 -3.57 -3.90 37.04
CA GLN A 200 -3.84 -4.04 35.62
C GLN A 200 -4.09 -2.68 34.95
N GLN A 201 -4.80 -1.77 35.62
CA GLN A 201 -4.97 -0.39 35.17
C GLN A 201 -3.63 0.35 35.10
N GLU A 202 -2.76 0.16 36.10
CA GLU A 202 -1.41 0.72 36.08
C GLU A 202 -0.58 0.15 34.93
N ALA A 203 -0.69 -1.15 34.64
CA ALA A 203 -0.05 -1.76 33.46
C ALA A 203 -0.56 -1.15 32.15
N LEU A 204 -1.88 -0.95 32.00
CA LEU A 204 -2.47 -0.28 30.84
C LEU A 204 -1.99 1.16 30.69
N ARG A 205 -1.91 1.91 31.79
CA ARG A 205 -1.41 3.30 31.81
C ARG A 205 0.06 3.37 31.39
N ARG A 206 0.90 2.47 31.89
CA ARG A 206 2.32 2.37 31.48
C ARG A 206 2.47 2.01 30.01
N SER A 207 1.66 1.07 29.52
CA SER A 207 1.64 0.71 28.10
C SER A 207 1.26 1.92 27.23
N LEU A 208 0.25 2.71 27.63
CA LEU A 208 -0.16 3.90 26.90
C LEU A 208 0.93 4.97 26.89
N ALA A 209 1.62 5.16 28.02
CA ALA A 209 2.76 6.08 28.11
C ALA A 209 3.90 5.65 27.18
N ALA A 210 4.20 4.34 27.11
CA ALA A 210 5.22 3.79 26.22
C ALA A 210 4.86 4.00 24.74
N VAL A 211 3.62 3.68 24.34
CA VAL A 211 3.12 3.95 22.98
C VAL A 211 3.20 5.44 22.65
N THR A 212 2.79 6.31 23.58
CA THR A 212 2.86 7.77 23.41
C THR A 212 4.30 8.25 23.17
N SER A 213 5.25 7.78 23.99
CA SER A 213 6.68 8.09 23.84
C SER A 213 7.24 7.63 22.49
N ARG A 214 6.76 6.49 21.97
CA ARG A 214 7.15 5.98 20.66
C ARG A 214 6.62 6.87 19.53
N VAL A 215 5.36 7.30 19.61
CA VAL A 215 4.77 8.29 18.69
C VAL A 215 5.56 9.60 18.70
N GLU A 216 5.90 10.11 19.88
CA GLU A 216 6.68 11.34 20.03
C GLU A 216 8.09 11.21 19.44
N SER A 217 8.68 10.01 19.50
CA SER A 217 9.98 9.74 18.87
C SER A 217 9.88 9.78 17.34
N LEU A 218 8.80 9.23 16.76
CA LEU A 218 8.52 9.36 15.32
C LEU A 218 8.30 10.83 14.92
N GLU A 219 7.57 11.60 15.73
CA GLU A 219 7.35 13.04 15.49
C GLU A 219 8.64 13.84 15.58
N ARG A 220 9.53 13.49 16.51
CA ARG A 220 10.86 14.11 16.64
C ARG A 220 11.72 13.81 15.41
N TYR A 221 11.73 12.56 14.95
CA TYR A 221 12.43 12.18 13.73
C TYR A 221 11.89 12.96 12.52
N ALA A 222 10.57 12.99 12.35
CA ALA A 222 9.92 13.76 11.29
C ALA A 222 10.31 15.25 11.30
N ARG A 223 10.41 15.86 12.49
CA ARG A 223 10.86 17.26 12.64
C ARG A 223 12.31 17.45 12.19
N ARG A 224 13.22 16.54 12.55
CA ARG A 224 14.63 16.60 12.10
C ARG A 224 14.74 16.46 10.59
N VAL A 225 13.94 15.59 9.99
CA VAL A 225 13.85 15.47 8.53
C VAL A 225 13.36 16.77 7.89
N GLN A 226 12.37 17.44 8.48
CA GLN A 226 11.87 18.74 8.00
C GLN A 226 12.93 19.85 8.11
N GLU A 227 13.74 19.85 9.17
CA GLU A 227 14.87 20.77 9.33
C GLU A 227 15.93 20.56 8.24
N ALA A 228 16.28 19.31 7.94
CA ALA A 228 17.18 18.97 6.84
C ALA A 228 16.61 19.40 5.47
N ASP A 229 15.30 19.19 5.27
CA ASP A 229 14.56 19.63 4.09
C ASP A 229 14.58 21.15 3.91
N ALA A 230 14.46 21.91 5.00
CA ALA A 230 14.55 23.36 4.96
C ALA A 230 15.96 23.83 4.55
N ALA A 231 17.00 23.23 5.13
CA ALA A 231 18.38 23.51 4.74
C ALA A 231 18.64 23.15 3.26
N LEU A 232 18.07 22.04 2.79
CA LEU A 232 18.21 21.60 1.40
C LEU A 232 17.54 22.56 0.41
N ARG A 233 16.31 23.02 0.71
CA ARG A 233 15.61 24.03 -0.10
C ARG A 233 16.37 25.35 -0.12
N ALA A 234 16.95 25.76 1.01
CA ALA A 234 17.79 26.95 1.06
C ALA A 234 19.03 26.79 0.16
N ARG A 235 19.67 25.60 0.15
CA ARG A 235 20.79 25.31 -0.74
C ARG A 235 20.39 25.38 -2.21
N GLU A 236 19.28 24.74 -2.57
CA GLU A 236 18.75 24.77 -3.95
C GLU A 236 18.38 26.20 -4.40
N ALA A 237 17.88 27.05 -3.50
CA ALA A 237 17.59 28.44 -3.81
C ALA A 237 18.86 29.26 -4.13
N LEU A 238 20.00 28.90 -3.53
CA LEU A 238 21.29 29.54 -3.77
C LEU A 238 22.05 28.98 -4.99
N ASP A 239 21.48 28.05 -5.76
CA ASP A 239 22.15 27.45 -6.92
C ASP A 239 22.54 28.48 -8.00
N ASN A 240 21.85 29.63 -8.04
CA ASN A 240 22.20 30.77 -8.90
C ASN A 240 23.39 31.62 -8.39
N ASN A 241 23.98 31.32 -7.23
CA ASN A 241 25.08 32.10 -6.65
C ASN A 241 26.31 32.19 -7.58
N HIS A 242 26.52 31.22 -8.46
CA HIS A 242 27.59 31.30 -9.47
C HIS A 242 27.47 32.53 -10.38
N LYS A 243 26.24 32.98 -10.71
CA LYS A 243 25.99 34.19 -11.53
C LYS A 243 26.35 35.46 -10.76
N TYR A 244 26.02 35.51 -9.48
CA TYR A 244 26.37 36.63 -8.60
C TYR A 244 27.88 36.67 -8.34
N ARG A 245 28.54 35.52 -8.15
CA ARG A 245 30.01 35.44 -8.08
C ARG A 245 30.66 35.97 -9.36
N ALA A 246 30.18 35.56 -10.53
CA ALA A 246 30.70 36.04 -11.81
C ALA A 246 30.48 37.56 -12.00
N LEU A 247 29.35 38.10 -11.53
CA LEU A 247 29.08 39.53 -11.53
C LEU A 247 30.06 40.29 -10.62
N LEU A 248 30.22 39.85 -9.37
CA LEU A 248 31.09 40.48 -8.38
C LEU A 248 32.57 40.41 -8.76
N ALA A 249 32.98 39.30 -9.38
CA ALA A 249 34.33 39.15 -9.93
C ALA A 249 34.61 40.18 -11.04
N ARG A 250 33.60 40.52 -11.87
CA ARG A 250 33.73 41.56 -12.91
C ARG A 250 33.80 42.97 -12.33
N THR A 251 33.15 43.21 -11.19
CA THR A 251 33.21 44.51 -10.47
C THR A 251 34.44 44.63 -9.57
N HIS A 252 35.34 43.63 -9.56
CA HIS A 252 36.56 43.58 -8.74
C HIS A 252 36.28 43.69 -7.22
N ASP A 253 35.07 43.37 -6.78
CA ASP A 253 34.68 43.40 -5.36
C ASP A 253 35.02 42.06 -4.71
N GLN A 254 36.30 41.89 -4.33
CA GLN A 254 36.79 40.64 -3.74
C GLN A 254 36.19 40.35 -2.36
N ASP A 255 35.82 41.39 -1.60
CA ASP A 255 35.24 41.21 -0.27
C ASP A 255 33.80 40.70 -0.36
N ALA A 256 33.01 41.19 -1.32
CA ALA A 256 31.68 40.66 -1.59
C ALA A 256 31.72 39.21 -2.12
N VAL A 257 32.72 38.85 -2.93
CA VAL A 257 32.92 37.46 -3.37
C VAL A 257 33.19 36.54 -2.17
N ARG A 258 34.11 36.92 -1.27
CA ARG A 258 34.43 36.15 -0.06
C ARG A 258 33.22 36.00 0.86
N ALA A 259 32.43 37.06 1.03
CA ALA A 259 31.22 37.01 1.85
C ALA A 259 30.19 36.02 1.28
N LEU A 260 30.01 36.00 -0.05
CA LEU A 260 29.10 35.06 -0.72
C LEU A 260 29.60 33.61 -0.68
N GLU A 261 30.92 33.39 -0.68
CA GLU A 261 31.53 32.08 -0.46
C GLU A 261 31.30 31.59 0.97
N ALA A 262 31.59 32.41 1.98
CA ALA A 262 31.38 32.08 3.38
C ALA A 262 29.90 31.74 3.71
N GLN A 263 28.95 32.44 3.08
CA GLN A 263 27.52 32.13 3.21
C GLN A 263 27.17 30.75 2.63
N GLY A 264 27.78 30.39 1.48
CA GLY A 264 27.61 29.07 0.88
C GLY A 264 28.17 27.96 1.76
N GLU A 265 29.38 28.14 2.29
CA GLU A 265 30.01 27.16 3.20
C GLU A 265 29.21 26.96 4.48
N ALA A 266 28.75 28.04 5.12
CA ALA A 266 27.93 27.96 6.33
C ALA A 266 26.60 27.21 6.09
N LEU A 267 26.03 27.35 4.89
CA LEU A 267 24.81 26.64 4.52
C LEU A 267 25.05 25.15 4.27
N GLU A 268 26.13 24.79 3.57
CA GLU A 268 26.52 23.38 3.39
C GLU A 268 26.79 22.69 4.74
N GLU A 269 27.46 23.39 5.66
CA GLU A 269 27.69 22.87 7.01
C GLU A 269 26.36 22.64 7.77
N THR A 270 25.42 23.58 7.64
CA THR A 270 24.09 23.48 8.26
C THR A 270 23.29 22.32 7.67
N LEU A 271 23.33 22.12 6.35
CA LEU A 271 22.71 20.97 5.69
C LEU A 271 23.35 19.67 6.18
N ALA A 272 24.68 19.58 6.18
CA ALA A 272 25.38 18.39 6.62
C ALA A 272 25.05 18.04 8.09
N ARG A 273 24.94 19.05 8.97
CA ARG A 273 24.57 18.87 10.38
C ARG A 273 23.13 18.36 10.53
N SER A 274 22.18 19.02 9.88
CA SER A 274 20.76 18.65 9.96
C SER A 274 20.46 17.26 9.39
N VAL A 275 21.13 16.87 8.30
CA VAL A 275 21.04 15.49 7.76
C VAL A 275 21.59 14.47 8.75
N ARG A 276 22.75 14.75 9.39
CA ARG A 276 23.30 13.85 10.42
C ARG A 276 22.34 13.68 11.60
N GLU A 277 21.80 14.78 12.12
CA GLU A 277 20.83 14.75 13.22
C GLU A 277 19.57 13.97 12.84
N ALA A 278 19.09 14.10 11.60
CA ALA A 278 17.97 13.31 11.09
C ALA A 278 18.29 11.81 11.00
N VAL A 279 19.46 11.44 10.49
CA VAL A 279 19.91 10.05 10.41
C VAL A 279 20.06 9.43 11.79
N GLU A 280 20.65 10.15 12.75
CA GLU A 280 20.77 9.70 14.14
C GLU A 280 19.41 9.48 14.78
N ALA A 281 18.48 10.43 14.63
CA ALA A 281 17.10 10.27 15.11
C ALA A 281 16.42 9.04 14.48
N GLY A 282 16.60 8.80 13.18
CA GLY A 282 16.09 7.61 12.50
C GLY A 282 16.65 6.31 13.07
N ARG A 283 17.96 6.27 13.38
CA ARG A 283 18.61 5.10 14.00
C ARG A 283 18.07 4.79 15.40
N THR A 284 17.72 5.81 16.18
CA THR A 284 17.12 5.57 17.51
C THR A 284 15.75 4.92 17.47
N LEU A 285 15.05 4.96 16.33
CA LEU A 285 13.76 4.26 16.15
C LEU A 285 13.94 2.76 15.87
N ALA A 286 15.14 2.34 15.46
CA ALA A 286 15.43 0.94 15.13
C ALA A 286 15.92 0.13 16.35
N LEU A 287 16.20 0.80 17.47
CA LEU A 287 16.57 0.21 18.76
C LEU A 287 15.32 -0.08 19.60
#